data_AF-A0A6A1VUD5-F1
#
_entry.id   AF-A0A6A1VUD5-F1
#
_cell.length_a   1.000
_cell.length_b   1.000
_cell.length_c   1.000
_cell.angle_alpha   90.00
_cell.angle_beta   90.00
_cell.angle_gamma   90.00
#
_symmetry.space_group_name_H-M   'P 1'
#
loop_
_entity.id
_entity.type
_entity.pdbx_description
1 polymer ?
#
loop_
_entity_poly.entity_id
_entity_poly.type
_entity_poly.pdbx_seq_one_letter_code
_entity_poly.pdbx_strand_id
1 'polypeptide(L)'
;MNTAYRTHRNRMFQHYSVFNSKEEALEHPYPDMNKEEWTRVCDLFASEEFQRRSAINKENRAKLKIVHTSGARALYGADDARASADDGGAATEERRRADADDGRAATKKRQEHQKMMEEQQRTLVEQQERRMQLMAEQMREQLMEQIRQLQSRSTPKRKFG
;
A
#
# COMPACT_ATOMS: atom_id res chain seq x y z
N MET A 1 -7.05 20.23 1.35
CA MET A 1 -6.29 20.14 0.08
C MET A 1 -7.22 19.63 -1.03
N ASN A 2 -7.54 20.50 -1.98
CA ASN A 2 -8.38 20.39 -3.20
C ASN A 2 -9.30 19.16 -3.41
N THR A 3 -10.31 19.01 -2.56
CA THR A 3 -11.42 18.05 -2.74
C THR A 3 -12.21 18.33 -4.02
N ALA A 4 -12.37 19.61 -4.37
CA ALA A 4 -13.10 20.08 -5.55
C ALA A 4 -12.46 19.61 -6.88
N TYR A 5 -11.13 19.67 -7.00
CA TYR A 5 -10.40 19.19 -8.18
C TYR A 5 -10.55 17.68 -8.38
N ARG A 6 -10.49 16.91 -7.27
CA ARG A 6 -10.70 15.44 -7.32
C ARG A 6 -12.13 15.09 -7.75
N THR A 7 -13.13 15.86 -7.31
CA THR A 7 -14.52 15.67 -7.75
C THR A 7 -14.73 16.08 -9.20
N HIS A 8 -14.09 17.17 -9.67
CA HIS A 8 -14.26 17.65 -11.04
C HIS A 8 -13.66 16.67 -12.07
N ARG A 9 -12.44 16.19 -11.85
CA ARG A 9 -11.81 15.17 -12.71
C ARG A 9 -12.58 13.84 -12.71
N ASN A 10 -13.17 13.47 -11.57
CA ASN A 10 -14.02 12.28 -11.49
C ASN A 10 -15.32 12.45 -12.31
N ARG A 11 -15.99 13.61 -12.22
CA ARG A 11 -17.18 13.91 -13.02
C ARG A 11 -16.90 13.88 -14.53
N MET A 12 -15.77 14.44 -14.96
CA MET A 12 -15.32 14.36 -16.35
C MET A 12 -15.10 12.92 -16.79
N PHE A 13 -14.46 12.09 -15.95
CA PHE A 13 -14.26 10.68 -16.24
C PHE A 13 -15.57 9.90 -16.28
N GLN A 14 -16.55 10.20 -15.41
CA GLN A 14 -17.86 9.57 -15.46
C GLN A 14 -18.59 9.89 -16.76
N HIS A 15 -18.53 11.14 -17.21
CA HIS A 15 -19.09 11.55 -18.51
C HIS A 15 -18.42 10.81 -19.67
N TYR A 16 -17.08 10.77 -19.69
CA TYR A 16 -16.30 10.03 -20.69
C TYR A 16 -16.64 8.54 -20.70
N SER A 17 -16.80 7.92 -19.53
CA SER A 17 -17.05 6.48 -19.37
C SER A 17 -18.43 6.03 -19.87
N VAL A 18 -19.34 6.95 -20.19
CA VAL A 18 -20.64 6.61 -20.83
C VAL A 18 -20.43 6.20 -22.29
N PHE A 19 -19.37 6.71 -22.93
CA PHE A 19 -19.07 6.45 -24.33
C PHE A 19 -18.16 5.23 -24.46
N ASN A 20 -18.40 4.40 -25.48
CA ASN A 20 -17.63 3.18 -25.72
C ASN A 20 -16.39 3.44 -26.58
N SER A 21 -16.33 4.58 -27.25
CA SER A 21 -15.22 4.99 -28.11
C SER A 21 -14.77 6.41 -27.80
N LYS A 22 -13.50 6.70 -28.09
CA LYS A 22 -12.92 8.03 -27.88
C LYS A 22 -13.54 9.04 -28.86
N GLU A 23 -13.81 8.59 -30.07
CA GLU A 23 -14.36 9.38 -31.17
C GLU A 23 -15.77 9.89 -30.81
N GLU A 24 -16.62 9.01 -30.28
CA GLU A 24 -17.95 9.36 -29.77
C GLU A 24 -17.87 10.31 -28.55
N ALA A 25 -16.91 10.08 -27.65
CA ALA A 25 -16.69 10.97 -26.51
C ALA A 25 -16.26 12.39 -26.95
N LEU A 26 -15.52 12.53 -28.05
CA LEU A 26 -15.08 13.83 -28.59
C LEU A 26 -16.24 14.64 -29.20
N GLU A 27 -17.29 13.98 -29.68
CA GLU A 27 -18.51 14.64 -30.17
C GLU A 27 -19.39 15.18 -29.04
N HIS A 28 -19.17 14.71 -27.81
CA HIS A 28 -19.89 15.14 -26.62
C HIS A 28 -18.96 15.78 -25.57
N PRO A 29 -18.55 17.06 -25.77
CA PRO A 29 -17.79 17.81 -24.77
C PRO A 29 -18.50 17.90 -23.42
N TYR A 30 -17.72 17.87 -22.35
CA TYR A 30 -18.23 18.09 -20.99
C TYR A 30 -18.80 19.52 -20.85
N PRO A 31 -19.94 19.72 -20.16
CA PRO A 31 -20.55 21.04 -19.99
C PRO A 31 -19.55 22.08 -19.44
N ASP A 32 -19.60 23.29 -19.99
CA ASP A 32 -18.73 24.43 -19.63
C ASP A 32 -17.22 24.26 -19.92
N MET A 33 -16.82 23.27 -20.73
CA MET A 33 -15.41 23.04 -21.11
C MET A 33 -15.15 23.34 -22.59
N ASN A 34 -13.99 23.92 -22.91
CA ASN A 34 -13.58 24.14 -24.30
C ASN A 34 -13.31 22.79 -24.99
N LYS A 35 -13.62 22.70 -26.29
CA LYS A 35 -13.44 21.49 -27.10
C LYS A 35 -11.97 21.02 -27.14
N GLU A 36 -11.02 21.95 -27.19
CA GLU A 36 -9.59 21.65 -27.20
C GLU A 36 -9.11 21.07 -25.86
N GLU A 37 -9.63 21.59 -24.76
CA GLU A 37 -9.36 21.09 -23.41
C GLU A 37 -9.99 19.71 -23.22
N TRP A 38 -11.21 19.53 -23.70
CA TRP A 38 -11.89 18.23 -23.69
C TRP A 38 -11.12 17.17 -24.47
N THR A 39 -10.57 17.50 -25.65
CA THR A 39 -9.73 16.57 -26.42
C THR A 39 -8.52 16.10 -25.61
N ARG A 40 -7.81 17.03 -24.94
CA ARG A 40 -6.67 16.68 -24.08
C ARG A 40 -7.08 15.80 -22.90
N VAL A 41 -8.28 16.02 -22.35
CA VAL A 41 -8.84 15.19 -21.26
C VAL A 41 -9.20 13.79 -21.76
N CYS A 42 -9.80 13.67 -22.95
CA CYS A 42 -10.08 12.38 -23.59
C CYS A 42 -8.78 11.62 -23.90
N ASP A 43 -7.74 12.30 -24.39
CA ASP A 43 -6.41 11.70 -24.60
C ASP A 43 -5.82 11.17 -23.29
N LEU A 44 -5.96 11.94 -22.20
CA LEU A 44 -5.49 11.55 -20.88
C LEU A 44 -6.23 10.30 -20.35
N PHE A 45 -7.54 10.18 -20.58
CA PHE A 45 -8.30 9.00 -20.15
C PHE A 45 -8.05 7.78 -21.03
N ALA A 46 -7.78 7.97 -22.32
CA ALA A 46 -7.39 6.91 -23.25
C ALA A 46 -5.95 6.43 -23.04
N SER A 47 -5.10 7.21 -22.35
CA SER A 47 -3.71 6.84 -22.10
C SER A 47 -3.58 5.53 -21.31
N GLU A 48 -2.63 4.69 -21.71
CA GLU A 48 -2.35 3.41 -21.05
C GLU A 48 -1.97 3.58 -19.58
N GLU A 49 -1.23 4.65 -19.24
CA GLU A 49 -0.83 4.93 -17.86
C GLU A 49 -2.05 5.15 -16.96
N PHE A 50 -3.04 5.92 -17.45
CA PHE A 50 -4.27 6.18 -16.72
C PHE A 50 -5.09 4.90 -16.55
N GLN A 51 -5.24 4.11 -17.62
CA GLN A 51 -5.97 2.85 -17.58
C GLN A 51 -5.32 1.85 -16.62
N ARG A 52 -3.99 1.71 -16.65
CA ARG A 52 -3.24 0.85 -15.73
C ARG A 52 -3.45 1.24 -14.27
N ARG A 53 -3.34 2.53 -13.97
CA ARG A 53 -3.55 3.05 -12.60
C ARG A 53 -5.00 2.88 -12.15
N SER A 54 -5.96 3.06 -13.06
CA SER A 54 -7.38 2.85 -12.79
C SER A 54 -7.69 1.38 -12.48
N ALA A 55 -7.13 0.44 -13.26
CA ALA A 55 -7.28 -0.99 -13.06
C ALA A 55 -6.73 -1.42 -11.68
N ILE A 56 -5.51 -0.98 -11.33
CA ILE A 56 -4.90 -1.26 -10.02
C ILE A 56 -5.75 -0.69 -8.88
N ASN A 57 -6.25 0.55 -9.02
CA ASN A 57 -7.08 1.18 -7.99
C ASN A 57 -8.41 0.44 -7.83
N LYS A 58 -9.03 -0.01 -8.93
CA LYS A 58 -10.25 -0.83 -8.90
C LYS A 58 -10.01 -2.16 -8.18
N GLU A 59 -8.91 -2.83 -8.48
CA GLU A 59 -8.52 -4.07 -7.81
C GLU A 59 -8.25 -3.85 -6.31
N ASN A 60 -7.53 -2.78 -5.96
CA ASN A 60 -7.27 -2.42 -4.57
C ASN A 60 -8.55 -2.07 -3.80
N ARG A 61 -9.51 -1.39 -4.46
CA ARG A 61 -10.84 -1.14 -3.92
C ARG A 61 -11.63 -2.44 -3.70
N ALA A 62 -11.56 -3.39 -4.63
CA ALA A 62 -12.21 -4.69 -4.48
C ALA A 62 -11.61 -5.53 -3.34
N LYS A 63 -10.31 -5.40 -3.08
CA LYS A 63 -9.62 -6.04 -1.94
C LYS A 63 -9.95 -5.38 -0.59
N LEU A 64 -10.55 -4.20 -0.59
CA LEU A 64 -10.88 -3.47 0.63
C LEU A 64 -12.14 -4.06 1.29
N LYS A 65 -11.94 -4.93 2.29
CA LYS A 65 -13.03 -5.65 2.99
C LYS A 65 -13.85 -4.77 3.94
N ILE A 66 -13.33 -3.62 4.34
CA ILE A 66 -13.99 -2.67 5.24
C ILE A 66 -13.98 -1.31 4.58
N VAL A 67 -15.16 -0.83 4.17
CA VAL A 67 -15.33 0.55 3.70
C VAL A 67 -15.26 1.46 4.92
N HIS A 68 -14.31 2.40 4.94
CA HIS A 68 -14.27 3.42 5.99
C HIS A 68 -15.44 4.39 5.75
N THR A 69 -16.46 4.38 6.61
CA THR A 69 -17.53 5.38 6.66
C THR A 69 -17.16 6.59 7.52
N SER A 70 -16.02 6.54 8.21
CA SER A 70 -15.53 7.61 9.07
C SER A 70 -14.88 8.73 8.23
N GLY A 71 -15.70 9.50 7.55
CA GLY A 71 -15.35 10.79 6.96
C GLY A 71 -15.89 11.95 7.80
N ALA A 72 -15.03 12.91 8.10
CA ALA A 72 -15.31 14.29 8.55
C ALA A 72 -15.79 14.57 9.99
N ARG A 73 -16.39 13.64 10.75
CA ARG A 73 -16.97 13.99 12.07
C ARG A 73 -16.00 14.00 13.26
N ALA A 74 -14.74 13.60 13.08
CA ALA A 74 -13.79 13.43 14.19
C ALA A 74 -12.92 14.66 14.52
N LEU A 75 -13.10 15.80 13.83
CA LEU A 75 -12.29 17.01 14.06
C LEU A 75 -13.05 18.15 14.76
N TYR A 76 -14.36 18.01 14.96
CA TYR A 76 -15.18 18.95 15.73
C TYR A 76 -16.19 18.15 16.54
N GLY A 77 -15.98 18.02 17.85
CA GLY A 77 -16.94 17.34 18.74
C GLY A 77 -16.34 16.54 19.89
N ALA A 78 -15.16 16.91 20.39
CA ALA A 78 -14.63 16.36 21.64
C ALA A 78 -15.23 17.02 22.90
N ASP A 79 -16.05 18.07 22.75
CA ASP A 79 -16.50 18.90 23.89
C ASP A 79 -17.95 18.67 24.35
N ASP A 80 -18.80 17.95 23.59
CA ASP A 80 -20.25 17.87 23.87
C ASP A 80 -20.73 16.57 24.56
N ALA A 81 -19.84 15.73 25.08
CA ALA A 81 -20.24 14.41 25.64
C ALA A 81 -20.30 14.35 27.19
N ARG A 82 -20.41 15.49 27.89
CA ARG A 82 -20.50 15.50 29.37
C ARG A 82 -21.77 16.11 29.96
N ALA A 83 -22.78 16.43 29.16
CA ALA A 83 -24.06 16.90 29.67
C ALA A 83 -25.18 15.88 29.39
N SER A 84 -25.30 14.87 30.27
CA SER A 84 -26.57 14.38 30.86
C SER A 84 -26.36 12.99 31.42
N ALA A 85 -26.24 12.94 32.74
CA ALA A 85 -26.58 11.75 33.51
C ALA A 85 -28.10 11.54 33.47
N ASP A 86 -28.47 10.28 33.68
CA ASP A 86 -29.79 9.77 34.06
C ASP A 86 -30.87 9.72 32.96
N ASP A 87 -31.09 8.51 32.42
CA ASP A 87 -32.27 7.71 32.76
C ASP A 87 -32.30 6.37 31.98
N GLY A 88 -32.59 5.27 32.69
CA GLY A 88 -33.15 4.05 32.09
C GLY A 88 -32.19 2.88 31.85
N GLY A 89 -32.07 2.00 32.84
CA GLY A 89 -31.21 0.80 32.88
C GLY A 89 -31.50 -0.34 31.87
N ALA A 90 -32.28 -0.13 30.81
CA ALA A 90 -32.56 -1.15 29.78
C ALA A 90 -31.56 -1.14 28.60
N ALA A 91 -30.84 -0.03 28.38
CA ALA A 91 -29.96 0.15 27.21
C ALA A 91 -28.50 -0.28 27.43
N THR A 92 -28.16 -0.92 28.56
CA THR A 92 -26.76 -1.13 28.93
C THR A 92 -26.13 -2.40 28.36
N GLU A 93 -26.91 -3.42 28.00
CA GLU A 93 -26.36 -4.69 27.50
C GLU A 93 -26.01 -4.62 25.99
N GLU A 94 -26.87 -4.00 25.18
CA GLU A 94 -26.63 -3.85 23.74
C GLU A 94 -25.46 -2.88 23.46
N ARG A 95 -25.35 -1.81 24.26
CA ARG A 95 -24.23 -0.87 24.22
C ARG A 95 -22.91 -1.51 24.63
N ARG A 96 -22.90 -2.33 25.70
CA ARG A 96 -21.71 -3.11 26.11
C ARG A 96 -21.24 -4.10 25.02
N ARG A 97 -22.16 -4.70 24.26
CA ARG A 97 -21.80 -5.59 23.15
C ARG A 97 -21.14 -4.84 22.00
N ALA A 98 -21.65 -3.66 21.64
CA ALA A 98 -21.05 -2.81 20.61
C ALA A 98 -19.65 -2.31 21.03
N ASP A 99 -19.48 -1.84 22.26
CA ASP A 99 -18.19 -1.35 22.78
C ASP A 99 -17.13 -2.47 22.85
N ALA A 100 -17.54 -3.70 23.20
CA ALA A 100 -16.65 -4.86 23.22
C ALA A 100 -16.21 -5.30 21.82
N ASP A 101 -17.08 -5.16 20.81
CA ASP A 101 -16.76 -5.51 19.42
C ASP A 101 -15.89 -4.44 18.75
N ASP A 102 -16.15 -3.16 19.02
CA ASP A 102 -15.31 -2.05 18.58
C ASP A 102 -13.90 -2.13 19.22
N GLY A 103 -13.83 -2.47 20.51
CA GLY A 103 -12.57 -2.72 21.21
C GLY A 103 -11.78 -3.90 20.62
N ARG A 104 -12.45 -4.99 20.23
CA ARG A 104 -11.84 -6.13 19.53
C ARG A 104 -11.35 -5.77 18.13
N ALA A 105 -12.12 -4.98 17.38
CA ALA A 105 -11.73 -4.53 16.05
C ALA A 105 -10.48 -3.62 16.09
N ALA A 106 -10.41 -2.73 17.09
CA ALA A 106 -9.26 -1.86 17.30
C ALA A 106 -7.98 -2.62 17.69
N THR A 107 -8.11 -3.59 18.61
CA THR A 107 -6.97 -4.43 19.03
C THR A 107 -6.46 -5.32 17.90
N LYS A 108 -7.34 -5.88 17.07
CA LYS A 108 -6.94 -6.67 15.90
C LYS A 108 -6.14 -5.84 14.89
N LYS A 109 -6.59 -4.63 14.55
CA LYS A 109 -5.84 -3.72 13.66
C LYS A 109 -4.47 -3.35 14.21
N ARG A 110 -4.37 -3.14 15.53
CA ARG A 110 -3.08 -2.87 16.19
C ARG A 110 -2.12 -4.05 16.10
N GLN A 111 -2.62 -5.28 16.28
CA GLN A 111 -1.83 -6.50 16.13
C GLN A 111 -1.37 -6.71 14.67
N GLU A 112 -2.23 -6.46 13.69
CA GLU A 112 -1.89 -6.57 12.27
C GLU A 112 -0.81 -5.55 11.88
N HIS A 113 -0.95 -4.29 12.32
CA HIS A 113 0.08 -3.28 12.13
C HIS A 113 1.41 -3.66 12.79
N GLN A 114 1.36 -4.19 14.02
CA GLN A 114 2.55 -4.66 14.73
C GLN A 114 3.25 -5.80 13.97
N LYS A 115 2.51 -6.79 13.49
CA LYS A 115 3.07 -7.90 12.67
C LYS A 115 3.73 -7.40 11.39
N MET A 116 3.10 -6.42 10.72
CA MET A 116 3.68 -5.82 9.52
C MET A 116 5.02 -5.11 9.81
N MET A 117 5.11 -4.39 10.92
CA MET A 117 6.36 -3.74 11.34
C MET A 117 7.45 -4.76 11.69
N GLU A 118 7.08 -5.85 12.37
CA GLU A 118 8.02 -6.93 12.70
C GLU A 118 8.52 -7.66 11.45
N GLU A 119 7.66 -7.90 10.46
CA GLU A 119 8.04 -8.53 9.20
C GLU A 119 9.00 -7.64 8.38
N GLN A 120 8.75 -6.33 8.34
CA GLN A 120 9.69 -5.37 7.75
C GLN A 120 11.05 -5.38 8.47
N GLN A 121 11.06 -5.47 9.80
CA GLN A 121 12.32 -5.58 10.54
C GLN A 121 13.02 -6.92 10.29
N ARG A 122 12.29 -8.04 10.25
CA ARG A 122 12.84 -9.37 9.95
C ARG A 122 13.49 -9.41 8.58
N THR A 123 12.84 -8.87 7.55
CA THR A 123 13.41 -8.84 6.19
C THR A 123 14.69 -8.01 6.12
N LEU A 124 14.78 -6.90 6.86
CA LEU A 124 15.99 -6.10 7.01
C LEU A 124 17.12 -6.89 7.68
N VAL A 125 16.83 -7.56 8.80
CA VAL A 125 17.81 -8.39 9.52
C VAL A 125 18.27 -9.56 8.67
N GLU A 126 17.36 -10.28 8.01
CA GLU A 126 17.72 -11.37 7.11
C GLU A 126 18.61 -10.92 5.95
N GLN A 127 18.36 -9.74 5.37
CA GLN A 127 19.24 -9.18 4.34
C GLN A 127 20.62 -8.85 4.89
N GLN A 128 20.70 -8.31 6.12
CA GLN A 128 21.97 -8.03 6.78
C GLN A 128 22.74 -9.33 7.10
N GLU A 129 22.05 -10.35 7.60
CA GLU A 129 22.64 -11.67 7.87
C GLU A 129 23.15 -12.34 6.60
N ARG A 130 22.39 -12.31 5.51
CA ARG A 130 22.86 -12.83 4.20
C ARG A 130 24.11 -12.11 3.73
N ARG A 131 24.19 -10.79 3.91
CA ARG A 131 25.41 -10.02 3.61
C ARG A 131 26.59 -10.45 4.48
N MET A 132 26.40 -10.66 5.79
CA MET A 132 27.45 -11.15 6.67
C MET A 132 27.91 -12.57 6.31
N GLN A 133 26.98 -13.46 5.97
CA GLN A 133 27.29 -14.83 5.56
C GLN A 133 28.11 -14.85 4.27
N LEU A 134 27.74 -14.03 3.28
CA LEU A 134 28.50 -13.90 2.04
C LEU A 134 29.93 -13.41 2.30
N MET A 135 30.11 -12.40 3.16
CA MET A 135 31.47 -11.94 3.53
C MET A 135 32.27 -13.03 4.25
N ALA A 136 31.64 -13.80 5.14
CA ALA A 136 32.30 -14.89 5.84
C ALA A 136 32.69 -16.04 4.89
N GLU A 137 31.84 -16.34 3.91
CA GLU A 137 32.12 -17.35 2.89
C GLU A 137 33.25 -16.92 1.96
N GLN A 138 33.25 -15.66 1.50
CA GLN A 138 34.37 -15.09 0.74
C GLN A 138 35.69 -15.17 1.50
N MET A 139 35.70 -14.86 2.81
CA MET A 139 36.92 -15.00 3.62
C MET A 139 37.37 -16.45 3.78
N ARG A 140 36.44 -17.40 3.93
CA ARG A 140 36.77 -18.84 3.99
C ARG A 140 37.35 -19.33 2.67
N GLU A 141 36.78 -18.93 1.54
CA GLU A 141 37.31 -19.29 0.21
C GLU A 141 38.71 -18.72 0.00
N GLN A 142 38.93 -17.44 0.33
CA GLN A 142 40.25 -16.82 0.26
C GLN A 142 41.28 -17.56 1.12
N LEU A 143 40.90 -17.96 2.34
CA LEU A 143 41.78 -18.71 3.23
C LEU A 143 42.09 -20.11 2.68
N MET A 144 41.08 -20.83 2.19
CA MET A 144 41.26 -22.15 1.58
C MET A 144 42.15 -22.08 0.33
N GLU A 145 42.02 -21.02 -0.45
CA GLU A 145 42.86 -20.78 -1.62
C GLU A 145 44.31 -20.48 -1.24
N GLN A 146 44.55 -19.68 -0.18
CA GLN A 146 45.90 -19.51 0.36
C GLN A 146 46.51 -20.83 0.83
N ILE A 147 45.75 -21.66 1.54
CA ILE A 147 46.22 -22.98 2.00
C ILE A 147 46.57 -23.87 0.79
N ARG A 148 45.73 -23.91 -0.24
CA ARG A 148 45.96 -24.66 -1.48
C ARG A 148 47.25 -24.21 -2.18
N GLN A 149 47.49 -22.89 -2.26
CA GLN A 149 48.71 -22.33 -2.85
C GLN A 149 49.97 -22.69 -2.05
N LEU A 150 49.90 -22.68 -0.72
CA LEU A 150 51.00 -23.07 0.17
C LEU A 150 51.33 -24.57 0.05
N GLN A 151 50.32 -25.43 -0.02
CA GLN A 151 50.51 -26.88 -0.21
C GLN A 151 51.08 -27.21 -1.59
N SER A 152 50.64 -26.49 -2.64
CA SER A 152 51.15 -26.66 -4.01
C SER A 152 52.64 -26.27 -4.16
N ARG A 153 53.14 -25.37 -3.31
CA ARG A 153 54.55 -24.97 -3.25
C ARG A 153 55.44 -25.97 -2.48
N SER A 154 54.85 -26.81 -1.63
CA SER A 154 55.60 -27.67 -0.70
C SER A 154 55.83 -29.11 -1.18
N THR A 155 55.26 -29.54 -2.31
CA THR A 155 55.48 -30.91 -2.82
C THR A 155 56.88 -31.03 -3.44
N PRO A 156 57.83 -31.80 -2.87
CA PRO A 156 59.14 -32.00 -3.49
C PRO A 156 58.97 -32.97 -4.65
N LYS A 157 59.41 -32.59 -5.86
CA LYS A 157 59.51 -33.52 -6.99
C LYS A 157 60.49 -34.64 -6.61
N ARG A 158 59.99 -35.82 -6.25
CA ARG A 158 60.78 -37.05 -6.14
C ARG A 158 61.45 -37.29 -7.49
N LYS A 159 62.76 -37.10 -7.54
CA LYS A 159 63.57 -37.50 -8.69
C LYS A 159 63.77 -39.01 -8.55
N PHE A 160 63.05 -39.78 -9.35
CA PHE A 160 63.37 -41.19 -9.56
C PHE A 160 64.62 -41.24 -10.43
N GLY A 161 65.69 -41.80 -9.86
CA GLY A 161 66.91 -42.18 -10.58
C GLY A 161 66.78 -43.55 -11.20
#